data_AF-A0A7C6YZM2-F1
#
_entry.id   AF-A0A7C6YZM2-F1
#
_cell.length_a   1.000
_cell.length_b   1.000
_cell.length_c   1.000
_cell.angle_alpha   90.00
_cell.angle_beta   90.00
_cell.angle_gamma   90.00
#
_symmetry.space_group_name_H-M   'P 1'
#
loop_
_entity.id
_entity.type
_entity.pdbx_description
1 polymer ?
#
loop_
_entity_poly.entity_id
_entity_poly.type
_entity_poly.pdbx_seq_one_letter_code
_entity_poly.pdbx_strand_id
1 'polypeptide(L)' 'MFLHIGSDFVIPLKSVIAILDLEKTTISKDTRDFLKTAEEEGFIESITEDIPKSFIVTETDKKSKIYCNVIEEI' A
#
# COMPACT_ATOMS: atom_id res chain seq x y z
N MET A 1 2.57 -15.10 10.57
CA MET A 1 3.71 -14.29 10.10
C MET A 1 3.23 -12.87 9.83
N PHE A 2 4.08 -11.88 10.04
CA PHE A 2 3.80 -10.47 9.82
C PHE A 2 4.83 -9.89 8.85
N LEU A 3 4.40 -8.94 8.02
CA LEU A 3 5.29 -8.12 7.20
C LEU A 3 5.51 -6.80 7.94
N HIS A 4 6.78 -6.51 8.24
CA HIS A 4 7.18 -5.20 8.73
C HIS A 4 7.25 -4.25 7.55
N ILE A 5 6.54 -3.13 7.64
CA ILE A 5 6.38 -2.18 6.56
C ILE A 5 6.92 -0.82 6.99
N GLY A 6 8.01 -0.78 7.76
CA GLY A 6 8.63 0.47 8.18
C GLY A 6 8.02 1.08 9.44
N SER A 7 8.80 1.93 10.11
CA SER A 7 8.49 2.49 11.44
C SER A 7 8.07 1.37 12.42
N ASP A 8 7.00 1.60 13.18
CA ASP A 8 6.38 0.62 14.09
C ASP A 8 5.19 -0.13 13.46
N PHE A 9 5.03 -0.10 12.13
CA PHE A 9 3.90 -0.72 11.44
C PHE A 9 4.19 -2.16 11.00
N VAL A 10 3.28 -3.06 11.36
CA VAL A 10 3.26 -4.46 10.93
C VAL A 10 1.89 -4.85 10.41
N ILE A 11 1.87 -5.61 9.31
CA ILE A 11 0.63 -6.15 8.73
C ILE A 11 0.65 -7.68 8.73
N PRO A 12 -0.47 -8.36 9.00
CA PRO A 12 -0.54 -9.81 8.87
C PRO A 12 -0.19 -10.23 7.45
N LEU A 13 0.78 -11.12 7.27
CA LEU A 13 1.17 -11.52 5.90
C LEU A 13 0.01 -12.16 5.13
N LYS A 14 -0.90 -12.83 5.86
CA LYS A 14 -2.12 -13.45 5.31
C LYS A 14 -3.14 -12.45 4.73
N SER A 15 -3.08 -11.18 5.13
CA SER A 15 -3.99 -10.15 4.63
C SER A 15 -3.43 -9.43 3.40
N VAL A 16 -2.17 -9.67 3.04
CA VAL A 16 -1.53 -9.02 1.88
C VAL A 16 -2.06 -9.66 0.60
N ILE A 17 -2.64 -8.83 -0.27
CA ILE A 17 -3.09 -9.21 -1.61
C ILE A 17 -1.97 -8.94 -2.62
N ALA A 18 -1.36 -7.76 -2.54
CA ALA A 18 -0.31 -7.34 -3.48
C ALA A 18 0.64 -6.33 -2.84
N ILE A 19 1.91 -6.37 -3.26
CA ILE A 19 2.92 -5.34 -2.99
C ILE A 19 3.35 -4.82 -4.36
N LEU A 20 3.21 -3.52 -4.59
CA LEU A 20 3.34 -2.91 -5.91
C LEU A 20 4.29 -1.71 -5.85
N ASP A 21 5.20 -1.64 -6.81
CA ASP A 21 6.13 -0.52 -7.00
C ASP A 21 5.36 0.68 -7.55
N LEU A 22 5.40 1.81 -6.84
CA LEU A 22 4.61 3.00 -7.15
C LEU A 22 5.07 3.62 -8.48
N GLU A 23 6.37 3.66 -8.76
CA GLU A 23 6.90 4.25 -9.98
C GLU A 23 6.55 3.43 -11.22
N LYS A 24 6.66 2.11 -11.14
CA LYS A 24 6.39 1.21 -12.28
C LYS A 24 4.90 1.08 -12.58
N THR A 25 4.07 0.99 -11.55
CA THR A 25 2.64 0.67 -11.73
C THR A 25 1.78 1.89 -12.06
N THR A 26 2.18 3.08 -11.60
CA THR A 26 1.44 4.35 -11.82
C THR A 26 1.61 4.90 -13.25
N ILE A 27 2.41 4.23 -14.09
CA ILE A 27 2.45 4.48 -15.54
C ILE A 27 1.07 4.20 -16.16
N SER A 28 0.39 3.16 -15.69
CA SER A 28 -0.97 2.83 -16.16
C SER A 28 -1.98 3.87 -15.69
N LYS A 29 -2.94 4.20 -16.56
CA LYS A 29 -4.09 5.02 -16.18
C LYS A 29 -4.93 4.31 -15.11
N ASP A 30 -5.13 3.00 -15.25
CA ASP A 30 -6.00 2.24 -14.36
C ASP A 30 -5.49 2.25 -12.91
N THR A 31 -4.18 2.10 -12.71
CA THR A 31 -3.57 2.18 -11.38
C THR A 31 -3.72 3.57 -10.77
N ARG A 32 -3.57 4.63 -11.58
CA ARG A 32 -3.76 6.01 -11.11
C ARG A 32 -5.20 6.26 -10.68
N ASP A 33 -6.17 5.84 -11.49
CA ASP A 33 -7.59 6.00 -11.19
C ASP A 33 -7.99 5.18 -9.94
N PHE A 34 -7.43 3.97 -9.78
CA PHE A 34 -7.59 3.14 -8.58
C PHE A 34 -7.07 3.84 -7.32
N LEU A 35 -5.81 4.30 -7.34
CA LEU A 35 -5.19 4.96 -6.18
C LEU A 35 -5.92 6.26 -5.84
N LYS A 36 -6.32 7.04 -6.84
CA LYS A 36 -7.10 8.27 -6.64
C LYS A 36 -8.44 7.99 -5.96
N THR A 37 -9.17 6.99 -6.44
CA THR A 37 -10.47 6.60 -5.85
C THR A 37 -10.27 6.13 -4.41
N ALA A 38 -9.25 5.30 -4.16
CA ALA A 38 -8.94 4.81 -2.82
C ALA A 38 -8.53 5.93 -1.85
N GLU A 39 -7.84 6.96 -2.33
CA GLU A 39 -7.52 8.16 -1.56
C GLU A 39 -8.79 8.95 -1.22
N GLU A 40 -9.64 9.22 -2.23
CA GLU A 40 -10.91 9.94 -2.06
C GLU A 40 -11.86 9.24 -1.08
N GLU A 41 -11.87 7.91 -1.07
CA GLU A 41 -12.69 7.08 -0.16
C GLU A 41 -12.03 6.83 1.21
N GLY A 42 -10.80 7.28 1.43
CA GLY A 42 -10.08 7.13 2.70
C GLY A 42 -9.55 5.72 2.98
N PHE A 43 -9.32 4.92 1.93
CA PHE A 43 -8.75 3.57 2.03
C PHE A 43 -7.22 3.55 2.11
N ILE A 44 -6.55 4.67 1.83
CA ILE A 44 -5.09 4.80 1.90
C ILE A 44 -4.65 5.29 3.28
N GLU A 45 -3.71 4.57 3.88
CA GLU A 45 -2.94 5.02 5.05
C GLU A 45 -1.49 5.27 4.64
N SER A 46 -1.04 6.51 4.78
CA SER A 46 0.39 6.83 4.63
C SER A 46 1.12 6.52 5.92
N ILE A 47 2.13 5.68 5.82
CA ILE A 47 2.99 5.29 6.96
C ILE A 47 4.35 6.01 6.93
N THR A 48 4.51 6.95 6.00
CA THR A 48 5.71 7.76 5.78
C THR A 48 5.32 9.21 5.47
N GLU A 49 6.20 10.14 5.80
CA GLU A 49 6.12 11.55 5.36
C GLU A 49 6.87 11.78 4.02
N ASP A 50 7.71 10.82 3.61
CA ASP A 50 8.46 10.84 2.36
C ASP A 50 7.67 10.27 1.18
N ILE A 51 8.18 10.44 -0.05
CA ILE A 51 7.59 9.86 -1.25
C ILE A 51 7.62 8.32 -1.15
N PRO A 52 6.47 7.62 -1.19
CA PRO A 52 6.41 6.17 -1.08
C PRO A 52 7.00 5.50 -2.32
N LYS A 53 7.87 4.50 -2.12
CA LYS A 53 8.44 3.66 -3.21
C LYS A 53 7.46 2.58 -3.66
N SER A 54 6.57 2.16 -2.77
CA SER A 54 5.62 1.07 -3.02
C SER A 54 4.31 1.31 -2.29
N PHE A 55 3.26 0.59 -2.69
CA PHE A 55 2.03 0.47 -1.94
C PHE A 55 1.63 -0.99 -1.79
N ILE A 56 0.95 -1.28 -0.68
CA ILE A 56 0.56 -2.63 -0.29
C ILE A 56 -0.95 -2.67 -0.19
N VAL A 57 -1.58 -3.54 -0.99
CA VAL A 57 -3.01 -3.79 -0.94
C VAL A 57 -3.27 -4.92 0.05
N THR A 58 -4.14 -4.66 1.02
CA THR A 58 -4.54 -5.65 2.02
C THR A 58 -6.04 -5.79 2.12
N GLU A 59 -6.51 -6.95 2.56
CA GLU A 59 -7.89 -7.18 2.95
C GLU A 59 -7.94 -7.91 4.30
N THR A 60 -8.73 -7.39 5.22
CA THR A 60 -9.05 -8.06 6.49
C THR A 60 -10.55 -7.94 6.73
N ASP A 61 -11.21 -9.07 6.99
CA ASP A 61 -12.66 -9.11 7.23
C ASP A 61 -13.50 -8.39 6.16
N LYS A 62 -13.14 -8.58 4.87
CA LYS A 62 -13.75 -7.93 3.70
C LYS A 62 -13.60 -6.41 3.65
N LYS A 63 -12.68 -5.86 4.43
CA LYS A 63 -12.31 -4.44 4.39
C LYS A 63 -10.95 -4.31 3.74
N SER A 64 -10.92 -3.61 2.61
CA SER A 64 -9.70 -3.28 1.90
C SER A 64 -9.00 -2.10 2.57
N LYS A 65 -7.67 -2.16 2.61
CA LYS A 65 -6.83 -1.05 3.05
C LYS A 65 -5.53 -1.04 2.28
N ILE A 66 -5.06 0.14 1.93
CA ILE A 66 -3.83 0.35 1.18
C ILE A 66 -2.83 1.07 2.07
N TYR A 67 -1.61 0.55 2.16
CA TYR A 67 -0.51 1.18 2.89
C TYR A 67 0.52 1.69 1.89
N CYS A 68 0.86 2.97 1.95
CA CYS A 68 1.90 3.57 1.10
C CYS A 68 3.22 3.63 1.87
N ASN A 69 4.27 2.95 1.39
CA ASN A 69 5.52 2.74 2.12
C ASN A 69 6.78 3.06 1.31
N VAL A 70 7.82 3.49 2.04
CA VAL A 70 9.23 3.44 1.63
C VAL A 70 9.84 2.12 2.14
N ILE A 71 9.58 0.99 1.48
CA ILE A 71 10.46 -0.18 1.72
C ILE A 71 11.79 0.13 1.03
N GLU A 72 12.89 0.15 1.77
CA GLU A 72 14.23 0.29 1.19
C GLU A 72 14.83 -1.04 0.73
N GLU A 73 14.48 -2.18 1.34
CA GLU A 73 14.89 -3.52 0.88
C GLU A 73 13.81 -4.58 1.21
N ILE A 74 13.56 -5.49 0.27
CA ILE A 74 12.70 -6.69 0.42
C ILE A 74 13.59 -7.92 0.54
#